data_AF-A0A0S8G6A2-F1
#
_entry.id   AF-A0A0S8G6A2-F1
#
_cell.length_a   1.000
_cell.length_b   1.000
_cell.length_c   1.000
_cell.angle_alpha   90.00
_cell.angle_beta   90.00
_cell.angle_gamma   90.00
#
_symmetry.space_group_name_H-M   'P 1'
#
loop_
_entity.id
_entity.type
_entity.pdbx_description
1 polymer ?
#
loop_
_entity_poly.entity_id
_entity_poly.type
_entity_poly.pdbx_seq_one_letter_code
_entity_poly.pdbx_strand_id
1 'polypeptide(L)'
;MQRDEILDKAKDLINGDRARDYGDALSMHQRIADGWNVIVWRAIETHGKLTPAHVALMMDWLKTSRILVTLEHTDSWIDKAAYSALGGEMATNGKD
;
A
#
# COMPACT_ATOMS: atom_id res chain seq x y z
N MET A 1 6.24 25.93 -3.53
CA MET A 1 6.02 25.74 -2.09
C MET A 1 7.35 25.71 -1.39
N GLN A 2 7.50 26.47 -0.31
CA GLN A 2 8.71 26.44 0.53
C GLN A 2 8.66 25.27 1.53
N ARG A 3 9.80 24.92 2.14
CA ARG A 3 9.89 23.79 3.09
C ARG A 3 8.90 23.91 4.24
N ASP A 4 8.74 25.10 4.80
CA ASP A 4 7.83 25.36 5.92
C ASP A 4 6.36 25.17 5.52
N GLU A 5 5.97 25.61 4.33
CA GLU A 5 4.61 25.39 3.80
C GLU A 5 4.27 23.90 3.59
N ILE A 6 5.27 23.07 3.29
CA ILE A 6 5.09 21.61 3.20
C ILE A 6 4.87 21.02 4.59
N LEU A 7 5.65 21.46 5.58
CA LEU A 7 5.57 20.98 6.96
C LEU A 7 4.26 21.40 7.63
N ASP A 8 3.81 22.63 7.40
CA ASP A 8 2.54 23.14 7.95
C ASP A 8 1.35 22.35 7.39
N LYS A 9 1.31 22.12 6.06
CA LYS A 9 0.27 21.28 5.47
C LYS A 9 0.33 19.83 5.95
N ALA A 10 1.52 19.28 6.13
CA ALA A 10 1.67 17.93 6.67
C ALA A 10 1.16 17.84 8.11
N LYS A 11 1.45 18.85 8.93
CA LYS A 11 0.98 18.98 10.31
C LYS A 11 -0.55 19.04 10.36
N ASP A 12 -1.18 19.82 9.48
CA ASP A 12 -2.63 19.89 9.39
C ASP A 12 -3.23 18.55 8.94
N LEU A 13 -2.59 17.86 7.99
CA LEU A 13 -3.05 16.55 7.50
C LEU A 13 -2.99 15.44 8.56
N ILE A 14 -1.99 15.44 9.43
CA ILE A 14 -1.84 14.40 10.48
C ILE A 14 -2.64 14.72 11.75
N ASN A 15 -2.95 16.00 11.99
CA ASN A 15 -3.70 16.45 13.18
C ASN A 15 -5.17 16.83 12.88
N GLY A 16 -5.55 16.93 11.61
CA GLY A 16 -6.90 17.28 11.15
C GLY A 16 -7.82 16.07 10.94
N ASP A 17 -8.83 16.23 10.07
CA ASP A 17 -9.95 15.28 9.87
C ASP A 17 -9.54 13.85 9.50
N ARG A 18 -8.31 13.61 9.03
CA ARG A 18 -7.82 12.27 8.69
C ARG A 18 -7.81 11.29 9.86
N ALA A 19 -7.64 11.77 11.10
CA ALA A 19 -7.75 10.91 12.28
C ALA A 19 -9.17 10.36 12.48
N ARG A 20 -10.21 11.07 11.99
CA ARG A 20 -11.61 10.61 12.02
C ARG A 20 -11.94 9.66 10.89
N ASP A 21 -11.47 9.94 9.67
CA ASP A 21 -11.97 9.24 8.47
C ASP A 21 -11.24 7.92 8.16
N TYR A 22 -9.95 7.78 8.49
CA TYR A 22 -9.15 6.61 8.13
C TYR A 22 -8.91 5.62 9.29
N GLY A 23 -9.49 5.90 10.46
CA GLY A 23 -9.20 5.21 11.70
C GLY A 23 -7.84 5.60 12.29
N ASP A 24 -7.52 5.05 13.46
CA ASP A 24 -6.23 5.28 14.12
C ASP A 24 -5.08 4.86 13.19
N ALA A 25 -4.14 5.78 12.95
CA ALA A 25 -3.01 5.56 12.06
C ALA A 25 -2.23 4.31 12.45
N LEU A 26 -2.12 4.00 13.74
CA LEU A 26 -1.49 2.77 14.22
C LEU A 26 -2.22 1.52 13.71
N SER A 27 -3.56 1.51 13.76
CA SER A 27 -4.37 0.39 13.27
C SER A 27 -4.21 0.17 11.77
N MET A 28 -4.17 1.24 10.97
CA MET A 28 -3.92 1.14 9.53
C MET A 28 -2.50 0.60 9.25
N HIS A 29 -1.49 1.13 9.93
CA HIS A 29 -0.10 0.68 9.76
C HIS A 29 0.10 -0.76 10.24
N GLN A 30 -0.60 -1.20 11.29
CA GLN A 30 -0.56 -2.59 11.75
C GLN A 30 -1.10 -3.54 10.68
N ARG A 31 -2.27 -3.24 10.08
CA ARG A 31 -2.82 -4.05 8.98
C ARG A 31 -1.85 -4.16 7.81
N ILE A 32 -1.20 -3.05 7.45
CA ILE A 32 -0.19 -3.03 6.38
C ILE A 32 0.99 -3.94 6.77
N ALA A 33 1.51 -3.79 7.99
CA ALA A 33 2.62 -4.60 8.50
C ALA A 33 2.29 -6.10 8.49
N ASP A 34 1.08 -6.49 8.90
CA ASP A 34 0.65 -7.88 8.92
C ASP A 34 0.75 -8.53 7.54
N GLY A 35 0.23 -7.87 6.49
CA GLY A 35 0.30 -8.42 5.14
C GLY A 35 1.69 -8.32 4.51
N TRP A 36 2.43 -7.24 4.75
CA TRP A 36 3.79 -7.10 4.23
C TRP A 36 4.73 -8.14 4.82
N ASN A 37 4.61 -8.46 6.11
CA ASN A 37 5.40 -9.53 6.73
C ASN A 37 5.15 -10.89 6.06
N VAL A 38 3.89 -11.23 5.76
CA VAL A 38 3.56 -12.46 5.02
C VAL A 38 4.26 -12.49 3.65
N ILE A 39 4.20 -11.39 2.90
CA ILE A 39 4.82 -11.30 1.57
C ILE A 39 6.34 -11.37 1.67
N VAL A 40 6.95 -10.60 2.58
CA VAL A 40 8.41 -10.56 2.79
C VAL A 40 8.93 -11.93 3.20
N TRP A 41 8.28 -12.60 4.16
CA TRP A 41 8.70 -13.94 4.59
C TRP A 41 8.70 -14.93 3.43
N ARG A 42 7.62 -14.97 2.63
CA ARG A 42 7.57 -15.83 1.45
C ARG A 42 8.60 -15.45 0.41
N ALA A 43 8.87 -14.16 0.20
CA ALA A 43 9.89 -13.69 -0.74
C ALA A 43 11.30 -14.13 -0.33
N ILE A 44 11.66 -13.96 0.94
CA ILE A 44 12.96 -14.40 1.47
C ILE A 44 13.09 -15.92 1.38
N GLU A 45 12.05 -16.67 1.77
CA GLU A 45 12.05 -18.14 1.72
C GLU A 45 12.22 -18.69 0.30
N THR A 46 11.59 -18.08 -0.69
CA THR A 46 11.54 -18.62 -2.07
C THR A 46 12.59 -18.01 -3.02
N HIS A 47 13.02 -16.78 -2.78
CA HIS A 47 13.92 -16.04 -3.69
C HIS A 47 15.15 -15.46 -2.98
N GLY A 48 15.23 -15.53 -1.64
CA GLY A 48 16.30 -14.92 -0.84
C GLY A 48 16.28 -13.38 -0.79
N LYS A 49 15.33 -12.74 -1.48
CA LYS A 49 15.20 -11.28 -1.58
C LYS A 49 13.79 -10.90 -2.07
N LEU A 50 13.45 -9.62 -1.88
CA LEU A 50 12.30 -9.03 -2.57
C LEU A 50 12.56 -8.91 -4.08
N THR A 51 11.51 -9.10 -4.86
CA THR A 51 11.49 -8.88 -6.31
C THR A 51 10.45 -7.80 -6.62
N PRO A 52 10.47 -7.20 -7.82
CA PRO A 52 9.45 -6.22 -8.22
C PRO A 52 8.02 -6.77 -8.09
N ALA A 53 7.78 -8.04 -8.42
CA ALA A 53 6.48 -8.68 -8.24
C ALA A 53 6.04 -8.75 -6.76
N HIS A 54 6.96 -9.04 -5.83
CA HIS A 54 6.65 -8.97 -4.40
C HIS A 54 6.29 -7.54 -3.96
N VAL A 55 7.01 -6.53 -4.45
CA VAL A 55 6.71 -5.13 -4.15
C VAL A 55 5.34 -4.73 -4.71
N ALA A 56 4.97 -5.22 -5.89
CA ALA A 56 3.63 -5.00 -6.44
C ALA A 56 2.53 -5.58 -5.52
N LEU A 57 2.72 -6.79 -4.99
CA LEU A 57 1.81 -7.39 -3.99
C LEU A 57 1.76 -6.57 -2.69
N MET A 58 2.90 -6.02 -2.24
CA MET A 58 2.94 -5.14 -1.07
C MET A 58 2.12 -3.86 -1.31
N MET A 59 2.23 -3.26 -2.49
CA MET A 59 1.45 -2.07 -2.86
C MET A 59 -0.05 -2.39 -3.03
N ASP A 60 -0.39 -3.57 -3.54
CA ASP A 60 -1.77 -4.08 -3.58
C ASP A 60 -2.35 -4.23 -2.16
N TRP A 61 -1.58 -4.76 -1.22
CA TRP A 61 -2.00 -4.88 0.18
C TRP A 61 -2.20 -3.52 0.86
N LEU A 62 -1.33 -2.54 0.58
CA LEU A 62 -1.49 -1.16 1.06
C LEU A 62 -2.83 -0.57 0.59
N LYS A 63 -3.17 -0.75 -0.70
CA LYS A 63 -4.46 -0.28 -1.24
C LYS A 63 -5.63 -1.02 -0.63
N THR A 64 -5.51 -2.34 -0.46
CA THR A 64 -6.51 -3.15 0.25
C THR A 64 -6.78 -2.59 1.64
N SER A 65 -5.72 -2.28 2.39
CA SER A 65 -5.83 -1.72 3.74
C SER A 65 -6.53 -0.36 3.77
N ARG A 66 -6.38 0.46 2.71
CA ARG A 66 -7.10 1.73 2.54
C ARG A 66 -8.57 1.52 2.13
N ILE A 67 -8.85 0.60 1.22
CA ILE A 67 -10.21 0.30 0.74
C ILE A 67 -11.10 -0.21 1.89
N LEU A 68 -10.53 -0.91 2.88
CA LEU A 68 -11.27 -1.39 4.05
C LEU A 68 -11.99 -0.28 4.84
N VAL A 69 -11.55 0.98 4.71
CA VAL A 69 -12.20 2.14 5.36
C VAL A 69 -13.05 2.97 4.40
N THR A 70 -13.04 2.66 3.10
CA THR A 70 -13.76 3.39 2.04
C THR A 70 -14.25 2.40 0.95
N LEU A 71 -15.04 1.40 1.34
CA LEU A 71 -15.38 0.25 0.47
C LEU A 71 -16.17 0.68 -0.77
N GLU A 72 -16.98 1.72 -0.64
CA GLU A 72 -17.83 2.31 -1.66
C GLU A 72 -17.07 3.16 -2.70
N HIS A 73 -15.79 3.46 -2.45
CA HIS A 73 -14.97 4.25 -3.39
C HIS A 73 -14.48 3.38 -4.55
N THR A 74 -15.26 3.29 -5.63
CA THR A 74 -14.98 2.47 -6.82
C THR A 74 -13.60 2.72 -7.45
N ASP A 75 -13.14 3.97 -7.47
CA ASP A 75 -11.82 4.33 -8.03
C ASP A 75 -10.68 3.63 -7.29
N SER A 76 -10.85 3.35 -6.00
CA SER A 76 -9.84 2.64 -5.20
C SER A 76 -9.73 1.17 -5.61
N TRP A 77 -10.82 0.53 -6.03
CA TRP A 77 -10.81 -0.84 -6.56
C TRP A 77 -10.13 -0.93 -7.92
N ILE A 78 -10.34 0.06 -8.78
CA ILE A 78 -9.67 0.16 -10.09
C ILE A 78 -8.16 0.33 -9.88
N ASP A 79 -7.76 1.23 -8.97
CA ASP A 79 -6.36 1.46 -8.61
C ASP A 79 -5.68 0.21 -8.03
N LYS A 80 -6.41 -0.60 -7.23
CA LYS A 80 -5.95 -1.92 -6.76
C LYS A 80 -5.71 -2.88 -7.93
N ALA A 81 -6.68 -3.00 -8.85
CA ALA A 81 -6.58 -3.89 -10.00
C ALA A 81 -5.39 -3.52 -10.91
N ALA A 82 -5.13 -2.24 -11.12
CA ALA A 82 -4.00 -1.77 -11.93
C ALA A 82 -2.64 -2.25 -11.38
N TYR A 83 -2.43 -2.15 -10.06
CA TYR A 83 -1.18 -2.61 -9.44
C TYR A 83 -1.03 -4.13 -9.46
N SER A 84 -2.14 -4.86 -9.26
CA SER A 84 -2.15 -6.31 -9.40
C SER A 84 -1.78 -6.75 -10.82
N ALA A 85 -2.27 -6.05 -11.86
CA ALA A 85 -1.92 -6.33 -13.25
C ALA A 85 -0.43 -6.08 -13.54
N LEU A 86 0.12 -4.95 -13.09
CA LEU A 86 1.56 -4.66 -13.21
C LEU A 86 2.42 -5.70 -12.50
N GLY A 87 1.99 -6.16 -11.31
CA GLY A 87 2.68 -7.23 -10.59
C GLY A 87 2.69 -8.56 -11.33
N GLY A 88 1.56 -8.92 -11.95
CA GLY A 88 1.44 -10.09 -12.81
C GLY A 88 2.41 -10.03 -13.99
N GLU A 89 2.41 -8.91 -14.72
CA GLU A 89 3.35 -8.68 -15.84
C GLU A 89 4.81 -8.81 -15.39
N MET A 90 5.21 -8.18 -14.27
CA MET A 90 6.58 -8.28 -13.75
C MET A 90 6.98 -9.71 -13.34
N ALA A 91 6.01 -10.55 -12.94
CA ALA A 91 6.26 -11.93 -12.56
C ALA A 91 6.45 -12.87 -13.77
N THR A 92 5.91 -12.48 -14.93
CA THR A 92 5.92 -13.28 -16.16
C THR A 92 6.89 -12.76 -17.22
N ASN A 93 7.26 -11.48 -17.20
CA ASN A 93 8.21 -10.90 -18.14
C ASN A 93 9.58 -11.62 -18.02
N GLY A 94 9.95 -12.36 -19.07
CA GLY A 94 11.15 -13.21 -19.15
C GLY A 94 10.89 -14.73 -19.07
N LYS A 95 9.63 -15.18 -19.09
CA LYS A 95 9.23 -16.60 -19.13
C LYS A 95 8.55 -17.04 -20.42
N ASP A 96 8.60 -16.22 -21.47
CA ASP A 96 8.17 -16.55 -22.84
C ASP A 96 9.38 -16.81 -23.75
#